data_AF-A0A8T7FE96-F1
#
_entry.id   AF-A0A8T7FE96-F1
#
_cell.length_a   1.000
_cell.length_b   1.000
_cell.length_c   1.000
_cell.angle_alpha   90.00
_cell.angle_beta   90.00
_cell.angle_gamma   90.00
#
_symmetry.space_group_name_H-M   'P 1'
#
loop_
_entity.id
_entity.type
_entity.pdbx_description
1 polymer ?
#
loop_
_entity_poly.entity_id
_entity_poly.type
_entity_poly.pdbx_seq_one_letter_code
_entity_poly.pdbx_strand_id
1 'polypeptide(L)'
;MTDAYMLAKTQGGLADIQTLDPPFLWPTNAFMEYQELAQNDDGTTRALGFASDLWRWGYITLEQYNYLKTTIAGGATSVTVCIKTYTAAGWKTYTGVMILPPPPYQIEDDKILDFTLKFDYLVEVV
;
A
#
# COMPACT_ATOMS: atom_id res chain seq x y z
N MET A 1 -4.04 6.57 19.76
CA MET A 1 -3.51 6.25 18.43
C MET A 1 -4.64 6.41 17.44
N THR A 2 -4.43 7.11 16.34
CA THR A 2 -5.45 7.34 15.31
C THR A 2 -5.55 6.11 14.40
N ASP A 3 -6.77 5.61 14.26
CA ASP A 3 -7.16 4.49 13.40
C ASP A 3 -7.34 5.01 11.98
N ALA A 4 -6.26 5.01 11.19
CA ALA A 4 -6.22 5.58 9.84
C ALA A 4 -5.19 4.87 8.95
N TYR A 5 -5.42 4.94 7.63
CA TYR A 5 -4.44 4.55 6.63
C TYR A 5 -3.31 5.58 6.58
N MET A 6 -2.08 5.11 6.67
CA MET A 6 -0.91 5.99 6.65
C MET A 6 0.13 5.49 5.66
N LEU A 7 0.81 6.41 4.97
CA LEU A 7 1.81 6.08 3.95
C LEU A 7 2.97 7.07 4.03
N ALA A 8 4.20 6.55 3.96
CA ALA A 8 5.40 7.36 3.79
C ALA A 8 6.56 6.53 3.26
N LYS A 9 7.63 7.21 2.83
CA LYS A 9 8.88 6.55 2.43
C LYS A 9 9.62 5.92 3.62
N THR A 10 9.43 6.44 4.83
CA THR A 10 10.08 5.97 6.06
C THR A 10 9.08 5.95 7.23
N GLN A 11 9.36 5.15 8.26
CA GLN A 11 8.49 5.03 9.43
C GLN A 11 8.28 6.37 10.17
N GLY A 12 9.34 7.18 10.33
CA GLY A 12 9.25 8.48 11.00
C GLY A 12 8.47 9.54 10.23
N GLY A 13 8.18 9.31 8.95
CA GLY A 13 7.40 10.20 8.09
C GLY A 13 5.95 9.79 7.89
N LEU A 14 5.47 8.72 8.54
CA LEU A 14 4.10 8.22 8.38
C LEU A 14 3.09 9.34 8.64
N ALA A 15 2.29 9.63 7.62
CA ALA A 15 1.20 10.59 7.68
C ALA A 15 -0.10 9.93 7.25
N ASP A 16 -1.21 10.37 7.85
CA ASP A 16 -2.55 9.98 7.42
C ASP A 16 -2.78 10.46 5.99
N ILE A 17 -3.22 9.55 5.12
CA ILE A 17 -3.45 9.85 3.71
C ILE A 17 -4.48 10.98 3.49
N GLN A 18 -5.41 11.19 4.43
CA GLN A 18 -6.38 12.30 4.40
C GLN A 18 -5.77 13.65 4.77
N THR A 19 -4.57 13.66 5.35
CA THR A 19 -3.85 14.87 5.74
C THR A 19 -2.70 15.23 4.78
N LEU A 20 -2.45 14.38 3.79
CA LEU A 20 -1.51 14.68 2.71
C LEU A 20 -2.01 15.85 1.86
N ASP A 21 -1.11 16.46 1.10
CA ASP A 21 -1.42 17.53 0.17
C ASP A 21 -0.98 17.12 -1.25
N PRO A 22 -1.92 16.81 -2.17
CA PRO A 22 -3.38 16.83 -1.98
C PRO A 22 -3.90 15.66 -1.11
N PRO A 23 -5.04 15.83 -0.39
CA PRO A 23 -5.57 14.80 0.50
C PRO A 23 -6.23 13.66 -0.27
N PHE A 24 -6.04 12.43 0.17
CA PHE A 24 -6.67 11.24 -0.40
C PHE A 24 -7.89 10.84 0.44
N LEU A 25 -8.94 10.33 -0.22
CA LEU A 25 -9.98 9.61 0.51
C LEU A 25 -9.42 8.28 1.02
N TRP A 26 -10.06 7.69 2.03
CA TRP A 26 -9.70 6.34 2.45
C TRP A 26 -9.94 5.35 1.31
N PRO A 27 -8.96 4.47 1.01
CA PRO A 27 -9.14 3.42 0.04
C PRO A 27 -10.06 2.34 0.60
N THR A 28 -10.67 1.58 -0.28
CA THR A 28 -11.04 0.21 0.07
C THR A 28 -9.77 -0.63 0.10
N ASN A 29 -9.54 -1.41 1.15
CA ASN A 29 -8.37 -2.27 1.24
C ASN A 29 -8.71 -3.75 1.08
N ALA A 30 -7.75 -4.51 0.58
CA ALA A 30 -7.80 -5.96 0.52
C ALA A 30 -6.46 -6.52 0.99
N PHE A 31 -6.32 -6.59 2.32
CA PHE A 31 -5.14 -7.15 2.96
C PHE A 31 -5.17 -8.68 2.86
N MET A 32 -4.04 -9.27 2.50
CA MET A 32 -3.84 -10.71 2.48
C MET A 32 -2.64 -11.07 3.36
N GLU A 33 -2.90 -11.92 4.35
CA GLU A 33 -1.85 -12.57 5.14
C GLU A 33 -1.04 -13.55 4.26
N TYR A 34 0.05 -14.10 4.83
CA TYR A 34 0.95 -15.05 4.18
C TYR A 34 0.22 -16.05 3.27
N GLN A 35 0.65 -16.13 2.01
CA GLN A 35 -0.10 -16.84 0.96
C GLN A 35 -0.06 -18.37 1.07
N GLU A 36 0.96 -18.97 1.66
CA GLU A 36 1.03 -20.43 1.77
C GLU A 36 1.61 -20.88 3.10
N LEU A 37 0.99 -21.91 3.68
CA LEU A 37 1.60 -22.74 4.70
C LEU A 37 2.10 -23.99 3.98
N ALA A 38 3.40 -24.08 3.72
CA ALA A 38 3.99 -25.30 3.19
C ALA A 38 4.28 -26.27 4.33
N GLN A 39 3.83 -27.50 4.17
CA GLN A 39 4.21 -28.59 5.06
C GLN A 39 5.56 -29.16 4.58
N ASN A 40 6.56 -29.11 5.44
CA ASN A 40 7.86 -29.71 5.21
C ASN A 40 7.76 -31.25 5.37
N ASP A 41 8.74 -31.98 4.83
CA ASP A 41 8.84 -33.45 4.93
C ASP A 41 8.98 -33.95 6.39
N ASP A 42 9.38 -33.08 7.32
CA ASP A 42 9.45 -33.37 8.76
C ASP A 42 8.12 -33.14 9.50
N GLY A 43 7.06 -32.77 8.78
CA GLY A 43 5.74 -32.48 9.33
C GLY A 43 5.58 -31.08 9.93
N THR A 44 6.63 -30.24 9.93
CA THR A 44 6.55 -28.84 10.35
C THR A 44 5.93 -27.97 9.26
N THR A 45 5.24 -26.91 9.66
CA THR A 45 4.63 -25.96 8.73
C THR A 45 5.49 -24.70 8.62
N ARG A 46 5.84 -24.29 7.41
CA ARG A 46 6.54 -23.04 7.13
C ARG A 46 5.61 -22.09 6.37
N ALA A 47 5.53 -20.84 6.81
CA ALA A 47 4.92 -19.80 6.02
C ALA A 47 5.80 -19.51 4.79
N LEU A 48 5.24 -19.69 3.59
CA LEU A 48 5.78 -19.27 2.32
C LEU A 48 4.98 -18.08 1.79
N GLY A 49 5.69 -17.14 1.18
CA GLY A 49 5.13 -15.87 0.73
C GLY A 49 5.26 -14.75 1.77
N PHE A 50 4.87 -13.56 1.36
CA PHE A 50 4.88 -12.36 2.19
C PHE A 50 3.46 -11.81 2.25
N ALA A 51 3.13 -11.11 3.34
CA ALA A 51 1.88 -10.38 3.39
C ALA A 51 1.84 -9.31 2.28
N SER A 52 0.64 -9.01 1.80
CA SER A 52 0.40 -8.01 0.77
C SER A 52 -0.88 -7.23 1.05
N ASP A 53 -0.98 -6.03 0.49
CA ASP A 53 -2.18 -5.21 0.58
C ASP A 53 -2.47 -4.54 -0.76
N LEU A 54 -3.74 -4.25 -0.99
CA LEU A 54 -4.21 -3.51 -2.15
C LEU A 54 -5.08 -2.36 -1.67
N TRP A 55 -4.69 -1.13 -1.98
CA TRP A 55 -5.51 0.05 -1.73
C TRP A 55 -6.16 0.49 -3.03
N ARG A 56 -7.50 0.46 -3.07
CA ARG A 56 -8.27 0.77 -4.27
C ARG A 56 -9.10 2.02 -4.06
N TRP A 57 -9.11 2.87 -5.07
CA TRP A 57 -9.97 4.02 -5.19
C TRP A 57 -10.75 3.93 -6.50
N GLY A 58 -11.99 4.42 -6.52
CA GLY A 58 -12.73 4.57 -7.77
C GLY A 58 -12.03 5.55 -8.73
N TYR A 59 -11.38 6.57 -8.18
CA TYR A 59 -10.45 7.44 -8.91
C TYR A 59 -9.48 8.14 -7.96
N ILE A 60 -8.37 8.64 -8.51
CA ILE A 60 -7.53 9.66 -7.89
C ILE A 60 -7.30 10.81 -8.89
N THR A 61 -6.99 12.01 -8.43
CA THR A 61 -6.62 13.11 -9.33
C THR A 61 -5.21 12.92 -9.89
N LEU A 62 -4.91 13.57 -11.01
CA LEU A 62 -3.54 13.60 -11.56
C LEU A 62 -2.55 14.22 -10.57
N GLU A 63 -2.97 15.19 -9.77
CA GLU A 63 -2.13 15.80 -8.73
C GLU A 63 -1.77 14.80 -7.62
N GLN A 64 -2.77 14.04 -7.14
CA GLN A 64 -2.56 12.93 -6.19
C GLN A 64 -1.61 11.87 -6.75
N TYR A 65 -1.82 11.47 -8.00
CA TYR A 65 -0.93 10.53 -8.67
C TYR A 65 0.50 11.07 -8.78
N ASN A 66 0.66 12.34 -9.15
CA ASN A 66 1.96 12.99 -9.25
C ASN A 66 2.64 13.09 -7.88
N TYR A 67 1.89 13.35 -6.81
CA TYR A 67 2.42 13.30 -5.44
C TYR A 67 2.98 11.91 -5.10
N LEU A 68 2.21 10.84 -5.35
CA LEU A 68 2.69 9.46 -5.12
C LEU A 68 3.93 9.14 -5.96
N LYS A 69 3.91 9.50 -7.25
CA LYS A 69 5.01 9.21 -8.16
C LYS A 69 6.28 9.99 -7.83
N THR A 70 6.16 11.27 -7.50
CA THR A 70 7.34 12.15 -7.33
C THR A 70 7.84 12.16 -5.89
N THR A 71 6.95 12.38 -4.93
CA THR A 71 7.30 12.55 -3.52
C THR A 71 7.60 11.21 -2.85
N ILE A 72 6.75 10.20 -3.07
CA ILE A 72 6.91 8.89 -2.43
C ILE A 72 7.83 8.00 -3.26
N ALA A 73 7.50 7.80 -4.54
CA ALA A 73 8.22 6.86 -5.40
C ALA A 73 9.51 7.42 -6.03
N GLY A 74 9.76 8.73 -5.98
CA GLY A 74 10.95 9.34 -6.58
C GLY A 74 11.07 9.09 -8.09
N GLY A 75 9.94 8.93 -8.78
CA GLY A 75 9.84 8.62 -10.21
C GLY A 75 9.84 7.13 -10.55
N ALA A 76 10.11 6.24 -9.60
CA ALA A 76 10.10 4.80 -9.83
C ALA A 76 8.67 4.23 -9.88
N THR A 77 8.48 3.11 -10.58
CA THR A 77 7.23 2.35 -10.56
C THR A 77 7.07 1.49 -9.31
N SER A 78 8.17 1.23 -8.59
CA SER A 78 8.18 0.51 -7.32
C SER A 78 9.19 1.12 -6.35
N VAL A 79 8.84 1.24 -5.08
CA VAL A 79 9.72 1.80 -4.04
C VAL A 79 9.44 1.17 -2.68
N THR A 80 10.45 1.08 -1.83
CA THR A 80 10.25 0.69 -0.42
C THR A 80 9.56 1.80 0.35
N VAL A 81 8.50 1.46 1.07
CA VAL A 81 7.68 2.38 1.87
C VAL A 81 7.41 1.79 3.26
N CYS A 82 6.89 2.65 4.14
CA CYS A 82 6.21 2.25 5.35
C CYS A 82 4.72 2.58 5.24
N ILE A 83 3.86 1.66 5.64
CA ILE A 83 2.41 1.84 5.66
C ILE A 83 1.80 1.47 6.99
N LYS A 84 0.68 2.10 7.33
CA LYS A 84 -0.26 1.61 8.35
C LYS A 84 -1.56 1.24 7.64
N THR A 85 -2.03 0.01 7.86
CA THR A 85 -3.23 -0.53 7.21
C THR A 85 -4.05 -1.37 8.18
N TYR A 86 -5.31 -1.62 7.83
CA TYR A 86 -6.23 -2.41 8.64
C TYR A 86 -6.21 -3.87 8.21
N THR A 87 -5.96 -4.77 9.16
CA THR A 87 -5.93 -6.22 8.98
C THR A 87 -7.02 -6.89 9.83
N ALA A 88 -7.14 -8.22 9.74
CA ALA A 88 -8.07 -8.98 10.59
C ALA A 88 -7.75 -8.84 12.10
N ALA A 89 -6.48 -8.57 12.44
CA ALA A 89 -6.02 -8.34 13.81
C ALA A 89 -6.06 -6.85 14.23
N GLY A 90 -6.60 -5.97 13.39
CA GLY A 90 -6.70 -4.53 13.62
C GLY A 90 -5.65 -3.72 12.86
N TRP A 91 -5.40 -2.48 13.29
CA TRP A 91 -4.44 -1.60 12.64
C TRP A 91 -3.00 -2.02 12.90
N LYS A 92 -2.25 -2.22 11.83
CA LYS A 92 -0.85 -2.67 11.87
C LYS A 92 0.02 -1.83 10.95
N THR A 93 1.30 -1.72 11.32
CA THR A 93 2.31 -0.98 10.56
C THR A 93 3.25 -1.96 9.88
N TYR A 94 3.56 -1.73 8.62
CA TYR A 94 4.43 -2.57 7.80
C TYR A 94 5.49 -1.73 7.09
N THR A 95 6.63 -2.34 6.82
CA THR A 95 7.52 -1.93 5.72
C THR A 95 7.35 -2.88 4.55
N GLY A 96 7.47 -2.39 3.32
CA GLY A 96 7.33 -3.23 2.14
C GLY A 96 7.55 -2.44 0.85
N VAL A 97 7.15 -3.01 -0.28
CA VAL A 97 7.33 -2.43 -1.62
C VAL A 97 5.99 -1.91 -2.13
N MET A 98 5.86 -0.59 -2.27
CA MET A 98 4.75 0.03 -2.99
C MET A 98 4.99 -0.11 -4.49
N ILE A 99 3.96 -0.52 -5.22
CA ILE A 99 3.98 -0.70 -6.67
C ILE A 99 2.85 0.16 -7.25
N LEU A 100 3.24 1.14 -8.07
CA LEU A 100 2.30 1.94 -8.85
C LEU A 100 1.72 1.11 -9.99
N PRO A 101 0.42 1.29 -10.32
CA PRO A 101 -0.16 0.61 -11.47
C PRO A 101 0.58 1.07 -12.74
N PRO A 102 0.88 0.16 -13.69
CA PRO A 102 1.52 0.55 -14.94
C PRO A 102 0.52 1.23 -15.89
N PRO A 103 0.97 2.09 -16.81
CA PRO A 103 0.14 2.59 -17.90
C PRO A 103 -0.25 1.45 -18.87
N PRO A 104 -1.31 1.63 -19.69
CA PRO A 104 -2.09 2.86 -19.88
C PRO A 104 -3.12 3.11 -18.77
N TYR A 105 -3.42 4.39 -18.52
CA TYR A 105 -4.47 4.82 -17.59
C TYR A 105 -5.70 5.30 -18.34
N GLN A 106 -6.88 5.03 -17.81
CA GLN A 106 -8.09 5.73 -18.21
C GLN A 106 -8.13 7.07 -17.47
N ILE A 107 -8.12 8.17 -18.24
CA ILE A 107 -8.10 9.54 -17.70
C ILE A 107 -9.34 10.29 -18.18
N GLU A 108 -10.07 10.89 -17.24
CA GLU A 108 -11.25 11.73 -17.50
C GLU A 108 -11.26 12.88 -16.50
N ASP A 109 -11.41 14.13 -16.97
CA ASP A 109 -11.44 15.35 -16.14
C ASP A 109 -10.32 15.40 -15.07
N ASP A 110 -9.08 15.20 -15.48
CA ASP A 110 -7.88 15.15 -14.62
C ASP A 110 -7.91 14.10 -13.51
N LYS A 111 -8.70 13.03 -13.69
CA LYS A 111 -8.76 11.88 -12.78
C LYS A 111 -8.29 10.62 -13.48
N ILE A 112 -7.48 9.84 -12.77
CA ILE A 112 -7.17 8.46 -13.13
C ILE A 112 -8.25 7.58 -12.52
N LEU A 113 -9.02 6.91 -13.36
CA LEU A 113 -10.10 6.01 -12.93
C LEU A 113 -9.55 4.64 -12.52
N ASP A 114 -10.30 3.93 -11.66
CA ASP A 114 -10.02 2.58 -11.17
C ASP A 114 -8.59 2.39 -10.64
N PHE A 115 -8.10 3.39 -9.89
CA PHE A 115 -6.74 3.41 -9.40
C PHE A 115 -6.55 2.43 -8.24
N THR A 116 -5.59 1.50 -8.40
CA THR A 116 -5.19 0.55 -7.36
C THR A 116 -3.69 0.65 -7.10
N LEU A 117 -3.33 0.84 -5.84
CA LEU A 117 -1.96 0.81 -5.35
C LEU A 117 -1.70 -0.55 -4.67
N LYS A 118 -0.63 -1.23 -5.08
CA LYS A 118 -0.26 -2.54 -4.51
C LYS A 118 0.91 -2.39 -3.55
N PHE A 119 0.87 -3.15 -2.47
CA PHE A 119 1.97 -3.30 -1.53
C PHE A 119 2.35 -4.76 -1.40
N ASP A 120 3.56 -5.09 -1.81
CA ASP A 120 4.13 -6.44 -1.73
C ASP A 120 5.23 -6.51 -0.67
N TYR A 121 5.57 -7.73 -0.26
CA TYR A 121 6.67 -7.99 0.66
C TYR A 121 6.51 -7.27 2.01
N LEU A 122 5.28 -7.22 2.54
CA LEU A 122 5.00 -6.55 3.81
C LEU A 122 5.61 -7.30 4.99
N VAL A 123 6.36 -6.57 5.81
CA VAL A 123 6.98 -7.03 7.07
C VAL A 123 6.51 -6.12 8.19
N GLU A 124 5.88 -6.70 9.21
CA GLU A 124 5.33 -5.95 10.35
C GLU A 124 6.46 -5.23 11.08
N VAL A 125 6.22 -3.96 11.43
CA VAL A 125 7.12 -3.16 12.25
C VAL A 125 6.65 -3.28 13.70
N VAL A 126 7.49 -3.90 14.54
CA VAL A 126 7.24 -4.14 15.97
C VAL A 126 7.62 -2.90 16.79
#